data_AF-A0A9Q3ZEH6-F1
#
_entry.id   AF-A0A9Q3ZEH6-F1
#
_cell.length_a   1.000
_cell.length_b   1.000
_cell.length_c   1.000
_cell.angle_alpha   90.00
_cell.angle_beta   90.00
_cell.angle_gamma   90.00
#
_symmetry.space_group_name_H-M   'P 1'
#
loop_
_entity.id
_entity.type
_entity.pdbx_description
1 polymer ?
#
loop_
_entity_poly.entity_id
_entity_poly.type
_entity_poly.pdbx_seq_one_letter_code
_entity_poly.pdbx_strand_id
1 'polypeptide(L)'
;MEQGSSNQEEGTPYAPPRADLSEKPLQPEALIDTGALTKWAVRFLYADMAMAAVAVISGLLEYRLLTRLRDGVALSDQVIEANGLRQGVIGLVQTLVLLTAMILVARWIHRANQNCRRLGAADMRFTPGWAVGWYFIPLLSMWKPYQAMKEIWRASAAPADWRRQPTPMLMPVWWGMWLLSLALGSGIMQLARHANSVNDYLLLGQVTLAADFLEMPLAFALIILVRRIHAMQHSGVASIGQPWAANRTA
;
A
#
# COMPACT_ATOMS: atom_id res chain seq x y z
N MET A 1 -55.32 13.83 -71.36
CA MET A 1 -54.22 12.87 -71.53
C MET A 1 -52.99 13.71 -71.83
N GLU A 2 -52.19 13.99 -70.81
CA GLU A 2 -50.94 13.23 -70.52
C GLU A 2 -49.84 13.69 -71.49
N GLN A 3 -48.65 14.12 -71.09
CA GLN A 3 -47.81 13.65 -69.98
C GLN A 3 -46.94 14.79 -69.43
N GLY A 4 -46.87 14.89 -68.11
CA GLY A 4 -45.78 15.56 -67.41
C GLY A 4 -44.67 14.55 -67.09
N SER A 5 -43.44 15.03 -66.94
CA SER A 5 -42.31 14.40 -66.22
C SER A 5 -41.03 15.13 -66.66
N SER A 6 -40.04 15.44 -65.85
CA SER A 6 -39.88 15.64 -64.41
C SER A 6 -38.46 16.21 -64.31
N ASN A 7 -38.27 17.25 -63.50
CA ASN A 7 -36.92 17.73 -63.19
C ASN A 7 -36.19 16.65 -62.41
N GLN A 8 -35.17 16.04 -63.00
CA GLN A 8 -34.22 15.18 -62.30
C GLN A 8 -33.14 16.08 -61.69
N GLU A 9 -33.30 16.45 -60.42
CA GLU A 9 -32.18 16.88 -59.58
C GLU A 9 -31.34 15.63 -59.26
N GLU A 10 -30.16 15.52 -59.88
CA GLU A 10 -29.17 14.52 -59.52
C GLU A 10 -28.68 14.80 -58.09
N GLY A 11 -29.28 14.12 -57.11
CA GLY A 11 -28.80 14.11 -55.73
C GLY A 11 -27.40 13.50 -55.68
N THR A 12 -26.40 14.31 -55.38
CA THR A 12 -25.05 13.82 -55.07
C THR A 12 -25.13 12.75 -53.97
N PRO A 13 -24.52 11.56 -54.13
CA PRO A 13 -24.53 10.55 -53.08
C PRO A 13 -23.98 11.13 -51.77
N TYR A 14 -24.75 11.03 -50.68
CA TYR A 14 -24.25 11.40 -49.35
C TYR A 14 -23.06 10.50 -49.00
N ALA A 15 -21.85 11.01 -49.18
CA ALA A 15 -20.66 10.43 -48.60
C ALA A 15 -20.65 10.85 -47.13
N PRO A 16 -20.77 9.92 -46.16
CA PRO A 16 -20.62 10.30 -44.76
C PRO A 16 -19.26 10.99 -44.60
N PRO A 17 -19.16 12.06 -43.79
CA PRO A 17 -17.88 12.68 -43.49
C PRO A 17 -16.92 11.56 -43.11
N ARG A 18 -15.78 11.44 -43.80
CA ARG A 18 -14.73 10.52 -43.37
C ARG A 18 -14.47 10.90 -41.93
N ALA A 19 -14.90 10.06 -41.00
CA ALA A 19 -14.50 10.20 -39.62
C ALA A 19 -12.98 10.28 -39.69
N ASP A 20 -12.47 11.44 -39.35
CA ASP A 20 -11.07 11.66 -39.05
C ASP A 20 -10.76 10.68 -37.90
N LEU A 21 -10.44 9.43 -38.28
CA LEU A 21 -9.79 8.45 -37.46
C LEU A 21 -8.28 8.71 -37.52
N SER A 22 -7.84 9.98 -37.57
CA SER A 22 -6.60 10.27 -36.87
C SER A 22 -6.89 9.82 -35.44
N GLU A 23 -6.36 8.64 -35.11
CA GLU A 23 -6.20 8.24 -33.73
C GLU A 23 -5.52 9.44 -33.08
N LYS A 24 -6.31 10.25 -32.36
CA LYS A 24 -5.79 11.35 -31.57
C LYS A 24 -4.64 10.72 -30.81
N PRO A 25 -3.37 11.10 -31.08
CA PRO A 25 -2.25 10.39 -30.51
C PRO A 25 -2.51 10.39 -29.02
N LEU A 26 -2.62 9.18 -28.43
CA LEU A 26 -2.98 8.97 -27.03
C LEU A 26 -2.16 9.96 -26.23
N GLN A 27 -2.79 11.08 -25.84
CA GLN A 27 -2.12 12.07 -25.04
C GLN A 27 -1.84 11.30 -23.76
N PRO A 28 -0.58 11.14 -23.33
CA PRO A 28 -0.30 10.44 -22.09
C PRO A 28 -1.12 11.14 -21.02
N GLU A 29 -2.20 10.50 -20.58
CA GLU A 29 -3.10 11.08 -19.59
C GLU A 29 -2.21 11.42 -18.41
N ALA A 30 -2.08 12.73 -18.12
CA ALA A 30 -1.16 13.20 -17.12
C ALA A 30 -1.31 12.32 -15.87
N LEU A 31 -0.18 11.80 -15.36
CA LEU A 31 -0.19 10.94 -14.19
C LEU A 31 -1.01 11.59 -13.08
N ILE A 32 -1.73 10.79 -12.30
CA ILE A 32 -2.35 11.29 -11.08
C ILE A 32 -1.21 11.77 -10.19
N ASP A 33 -1.23 13.05 -9.79
CA ASP A 33 -0.26 13.58 -8.85
C ASP A 33 -0.35 12.78 -7.53
N THR A 34 0.71 12.02 -7.27
CA THR A 34 0.89 11.23 -6.07
C THR A 34 1.98 11.81 -5.18
N GLY A 35 2.65 12.91 -5.56
CA GLY A 35 3.81 13.43 -4.84
C GLY A 35 3.48 13.82 -3.39
N ALA A 36 2.39 14.58 -3.18
CA ALA A 36 1.93 14.92 -1.84
C ALA A 36 1.52 13.68 -1.03
N LEU A 37 0.78 12.75 -1.65
CA LEU A 37 0.30 11.53 -1.00
C LEU A 37 1.45 10.60 -0.59
N THR A 38 2.42 10.36 -1.48
CA THR A 38 3.63 9.58 -1.21
C THR A 38 4.42 10.19 -0.05
N LYS A 39 4.59 11.53 -0.02
CA LYS A 39 5.27 12.21 1.09
C LYS A 39 4.56 11.98 2.43
N TRP A 40 3.23 12.13 2.47
CA TRP A 40 2.46 11.91 3.69
C TRP A 40 2.45 10.45 4.12
N ALA A 41 2.25 9.50 3.21
CA ALA A 41 2.33 8.07 3.49
C ALA A 41 3.68 7.71 4.11
N VAL A 42 4.79 8.18 3.52
CA VAL A 42 6.13 7.93 4.04
C VAL A 42 6.34 8.58 5.43
N ARG A 43 5.86 9.81 5.65
CA ARG A 43 5.96 10.47 6.97
C ARG A 43 5.22 9.70 8.05
N PHE A 44 4.00 9.21 7.75
CA PHE A 44 3.24 8.41 8.70
C PHE A 44 3.85 7.03 8.94
N LEU A 45 4.48 6.42 7.94
CA LEU A 45 5.25 5.18 8.16
C LEU A 45 6.49 5.41 9.04
N TYR A 46 7.15 6.58 8.94
CA TYR A 46 8.20 6.94 9.90
C TYR A 46 7.66 7.21 11.31
N ALA A 47 6.50 7.87 11.41
CA ALA A 47 5.84 8.10 12.69
C ALA A 47 5.43 6.78 13.36
N ASP A 48 4.93 5.83 12.58
CA ASP A 48 4.58 4.48 13.00
C ASP A 48 5.82 3.73 13.53
N MET A 49 6.92 3.75 12.78
CA MET A 49 8.20 3.17 13.22
C MET A 49 8.74 3.84 14.50
N ALA A 50 8.58 5.15 14.65
CA ALA A 50 8.96 5.87 15.87
C ALA A 50 8.06 5.49 17.06
N MET A 51 6.76 5.32 16.84
CA MET A 51 5.82 4.84 17.84
C MET A 51 6.14 3.41 18.27
N ALA A 52 6.52 2.52 17.34
CA ALA A 52 6.98 1.18 17.67
C ALA A 52 8.22 1.22 18.58
N ALA A 53 9.15 2.15 18.38
CA ALA A 53 10.32 2.29 19.25
C ALA A 53 9.93 2.75 20.67
N VAL A 54 8.98 3.67 20.78
CA VAL A 54 8.40 4.09 22.07
C VAL A 54 7.67 2.92 22.74
N ALA A 55 6.91 2.13 21.98
CA ALA A 55 6.19 0.95 22.46
C ALA A 55 7.15 -0.11 22.99
N VAL A 56 8.24 -0.42 22.28
CA VAL A 56 9.30 -1.31 22.76
C VAL A 56 9.85 -0.85 24.11
N ILE A 57 10.19 0.43 24.25
CA ILE A 57 10.71 0.96 25.51
C ILE A 57 9.67 0.81 26.64
N SER A 58 8.42 1.18 26.38
CA SER A 58 7.33 1.04 27.35
C SER A 58 7.08 -0.41 27.74
N GLY A 59 7.07 -1.32 26.77
CA GLY A 59 6.90 -2.77 26.97
C GLY A 59 8.04 -3.38 27.78
N LEU A 60 9.29 -2.94 27.58
CA LEU A 60 10.42 -3.37 28.41
C LEU A 60 10.27 -2.90 29.87
N LEU A 61 9.74 -1.70 30.09
CA LEU A 61 9.46 -1.20 31.45
C LEU A 61 8.33 -1.98 32.12
N GLU A 62 7.26 -2.28 31.39
CA GLU A 62 6.17 -3.12 31.89
C GLU A 62 6.63 -4.55 32.18
N TYR A 63 7.42 -5.16 31.30
CA TYR A 63 7.98 -6.50 31.51
C TYR A 63 8.80 -6.56 32.81
N ARG A 64 9.61 -5.54 33.08
CA ARG A 64 10.36 -5.43 34.35
C ARG A 64 9.42 -5.31 35.55
N LEU A 65 8.35 -4.52 35.44
CA LEU A 65 7.34 -4.36 36.49
C LEU A 65 6.62 -5.68 36.79
N LEU A 66 6.16 -6.39 35.75
CA LEU A 66 5.51 -7.69 35.87
C LEU A 66 6.44 -8.76 36.46
N THR A 67 7.72 -8.71 36.12
CA THR A 67 8.74 -9.62 36.69
C THR A 67 8.89 -9.38 38.19
N ARG A 68 8.91 -8.12 38.64
CA ARG A 68 8.94 -7.79 40.08
C ARG A 68 7.70 -8.29 40.82
N LEU A 69 6.52 -8.17 40.22
CA LEU A 69 5.28 -8.72 40.80
C LEU A 69 5.34 -10.24 40.92
N ARG A 70 5.83 -10.93 39.87
CA ARG A 70 6.04 -12.38 39.89
C ARG A 70 6.99 -12.80 41.03
N ASP A 71 8.03 -12.02 41.26
CA ASP A 71 9.03 -12.28 42.30
C ASP A 71 8.56 -11.88 43.72
N GLY A 72 7.28 -11.51 43.88
CA GLY A 72 6.65 -11.22 45.18
C GLY A 72 6.92 -9.81 45.72
N VAL A 73 7.48 -8.92 44.91
CA VAL A 73 7.72 -7.52 45.32
C VAL A 73 6.39 -6.77 45.37
N ALA A 74 6.03 -6.29 46.56
CA ALA A 74 4.88 -5.41 46.72
C ALA A 74 5.10 -4.09 45.96
N LEU A 75 4.21 -3.80 45.01
CA LEU A 75 4.15 -2.52 44.31
C LEU A 75 2.95 -1.74 44.83
N SER A 76 3.05 -0.41 44.86
CA SER A 76 1.89 0.42 45.18
C SER A 76 0.91 0.44 44.01
N ASP A 77 -0.38 0.58 44.33
CA ASP A 77 -1.45 0.69 43.33
C ASP A 77 -1.18 1.83 42.35
N GLN A 78 -0.64 2.96 42.84
CA GLN A 78 -0.25 4.10 42.00
C GLN A 78 0.74 3.73 40.89
N VAL A 79 1.71 2.84 41.15
CA VAL A 79 2.70 2.40 40.14
C VAL A 79 2.04 1.51 39.09
N ILE A 80 1.10 0.64 39.51
CA ILE A 80 0.35 -0.26 38.63
C ILE A 80 -0.59 0.55 37.73
N GLU A 81 -1.35 1.48 38.30
CA GLU A 81 -2.25 2.37 37.57
C GLU A 81 -1.52 3.27 36.58
N ALA A 82 -0.39 3.88 36.99
CA ALA A 82 0.41 4.70 36.09
C ALA A 82 0.99 3.89 34.92
N ASN A 83 1.38 2.63 35.15
CA ASN A 83 1.79 1.72 34.09
C ASN A 83 0.64 1.43 33.12
N GLY A 84 -0.53 1.07 33.63
CA GLY A 84 -1.72 0.81 32.83
C GLY A 84 -2.12 2.00 31.97
N LEU A 85 -2.14 3.21 32.55
CA LEU A 85 -2.42 4.44 31.82
C LEU A 85 -1.38 4.69 30.71
N ARG A 86 -0.09 4.53 31.01
CA ARG A 86 0.99 4.68 30.03
C ARG A 86 0.80 3.75 28.83
N GLN A 87 0.52 2.46 29.08
CA GLN A 87 0.30 1.49 28.01
C GLN A 87 -0.98 1.78 27.21
N GLY A 88 -2.07 2.16 27.89
CA GLY A 88 -3.31 2.54 27.23
C GLY A 88 -3.13 3.72 26.28
N VAL A 89 -2.44 4.78 26.72
CA VAL A 89 -2.16 5.96 25.89
C VAL A 89 -1.25 5.62 24.71
N ILE A 90 -0.17 4.86 24.93
CA ILE A 90 0.72 4.44 23.85
C ILE A 90 -0.01 3.60 22.82
N GLY A 91 -0.78 2.59 23.26
CA GLY A 91 -1.56 1.73 22.37
C GLY A 91 -2.61 2.50 21.57
N LEU A 92 -3.28 3.48 22.18
CA LEU A 92 -4.22 4.35 21.48
C LEU A 92 -3.54 5.17 20.39
N VAL A 93 -2.43 5.85 20.72
CA VAL A 93 -1.68 6.67 19.76
C VAL A 93 -1.13 5.81 18.63
N GLN A 94 -0.54 4.65 18.94
CA GLN A 94 -0.03 3.70 17.95
C GLN A 94 -1.14 3.25 17.00
N THR A 95 -2.32 2.90 17.53
CA THR A 95 -3.50 2.52 16.73
C THR A 95 -3.92 3.65 15.78
N LEU A 96 -3.97 4.90 16.25
CA LEU A 96 -4.36 6.05 15.42
C LEU A 96 -3.33 6.32 14.30
N VAL A 97 -2.04 6.21 14.61
CA VAL A 97 -0.96 6.37 13.63
C VAL A 97 -1.04 5.26 12.58
N LEU A 98 -1.19 4.01 13.00
CA LEU A 98 -1.32 2.84 12.13
C LEU A 98 -2.53 2.96 11.19
N LEU A 99 -3.71 3.31 11.72
CA LEU A 99 -4.92 3.50 10.90
C LEU A 99 -4.73 4.62 9.88
N THR A 100 -4.08 5.72 10.27
CA THR A 100 -3.80 6.82 9.34
C THR A 100 -2.82 6.39 8.25
N ALA A 101 -1.74 5.68 8.61
CA ALA A 101 -0.78 5.12 7.67
C ALA A 101 -1.48 4.13 6.71
N MET A 102 -2.33 3.25 7.22
CA MET A 102 -3.11 2.29 6.44
C MET A 102 -3.98 2.99 5.38
N ILE A 103 -4.72 4.04 5.77
CA ILE A 103 -5.58 4.80 4.85
C ILE A 103 -4.73 5.48 3.76
N LEU A 104 -3.61 6.11 4.14
CA LEU A 104 -2.72 6.79 3.20
C LEU A 104 -2.08 5.81 2.22
N VAL A 105 -1.59 4.67 2.70
CA VAL A 105 -1.01 3.60 1.87
C VAL A 105 -2.07 2.97 0.97
N ALA A 106 -3.27 2.70 1.47
CA ALA A 106 -4.37 2.19 0.66
C ALA A 106 -4.72 3.14 -0.50
N ARG A 107 -4.86 4.44 -0.21
CA ARG A 107 -5.06 5.47 -1.25
C ARG A 107 -3.90 5.53 -2.22
N TRP A 108 -2.67 5.36 -1.73
CA TRP A 108 -1.47 5.33 -2.56
C TRP A 108 -1.45 4.12 -3.49
N ILE A 109 -1.76 2.91 -3.01
CA ILE A 109 -1.86 1.69 -3.82
C ILE A 109 -2.88 1.86 -4.95
N HIS A 110 -4.05 2.43 -4.62
CA HIS A 110 -5.10 2.71 -5.59
C HIS A 110 -4.59 3.63 -6.72
N ARG A 111 -3.96 4.75 -6.36
CA ARG A 111 -3.43 5.70 -7.35
C ARG A 111 -2.22 5.15 -8.11
N ALA A 112 -1.35 4.39 -7.45
CA ALA A 112 -0.21 3.75 -8.09
C ALA A 112 -0.67 2.77 -9.17
N ASN A 113 -1.73 1.99 -8.93
CA ASN A 113 -2.34 1.12 -9.94
C ASN A 113 -2.92 1.93 -11.12
N GLN A 114 -3.63 3.03 -10.85
CA GLN A 114 -4.14 3.91 -11.91
C GLN A 114 -3.01 4.49 -12.77
N ASN A 115 -1.92 4.92 -12.14
CA ASN A 115 -0.75 5.44 -12.85
C ASN A 115 -0.12 4.38 -13.75
N CYS A 116 0.02 3.13 -13.31
CA CYS A 116 0.49 2.03 -14.17
C CYS A 116 -0.34 1.87 -15.44
N ARG A 117 -1.67 1.97 -15.32
CA ARG A 117 -2.59 1.87 -16.48
C ARG A 117 -2.41 3.04 -17.45
N ARG A 118 -2.27 4.27 -16.92
CA ARG A 118 -1.99 5.47 -17.73
C ARG A 118 -0.62 5.43 -18.42
N LEU A 119 0.34 4.72 -17.84
CA LEU A 119 1.66 4.49 -18.44
C LEU A 119 1.65 3.42 -19.55
N GLY A 120 0.51 2.78 -19.84
CA GLY A 120 0.36 1.82 -20.93
C GLY A 120 0.12 0.37 -20.48
N ALA A 121 0.15 0.06 -19.17
CA ALA A 121 -0.17 -1.27 -18.65
C ALA A 121 -1.70 -1.46 -18.51
N ALA A 122 -2.45 -1.31 -19.60
CA ALA A 122 -3.92 -1.37 -19.58
C ALA A 122 -4.47 -2.76 -19.20
N ASP A 123 -3.71 -3.82 -19.49
CA ASP A 123 -4.07 -5.23 -19.33
C ASP A 123 -3.69 -5.83 -17.96
N MET A 124 -3.45 -4.98 -16.95
CA MET A 124 -3.27 -5.39 -15.56
C MET A 124 -4.51 -6.09 -15.00
N ARG A 125 -4.30 -7.20 -14.30
CA ARG A 125 -5.35 -8.06 -13.74
C ARG A 125 -6.07 -7.42 -12.55
N PHE A 126 -5.34 -6.71 -11.69
CA PHE A 126 -5.93 -6.09 -10.50
C PHE A 126 -6.40 -4.67 -10.83
N THR A 127 -7.70 -4.41 -10.68
CA THR A 127 -8.24 -3.05 -10.77
C THR A 127 -7.79 -2.21 -9.57
N PRO A 128 -7.78 -0.87 -9.68
CA PRO A 128 -7.37 0.00 -8.57
C PRO A 128 -8.15 -0.23 -7.27
N GLY A 129 -9.44 -0.53 -7.36
CA GLY A 129 -10.28 -0.84 -6.19
C GLY A 129 -9.89 -2.18 -5.56
N TRP A 130 -9.76 -3.23 -6.36
CA TRP A 130 -9.41 -4.56 -5.86
C TRP A 130 -7.96 -4.67 -5.39
N ALA A 131 -7.05 -3.84 -5.90
CA ALA A 131 -5.68 -3.74 -5.36
C ALA A 131 -5.66 -3.39 -3.87
N VAL A 132 -6.70 -2.74 -3.37
CA VAL A 132 -6.90 -2.40 -1.95
C VAL A 132 -7.92 -3.33 -1.28
N GLY A 133 -9.04 -3.62 -1.95
CA GLY A 133 -10.15 -4.38 -1.37
C GLY A 133 -9.76 -5.76 -0.84
N TRP A 134 -8.77 -6.42 -1.45
CA TRP A 134 -8.31 -7.72 -1.01
C TRP A 134 -7.68 -7.73 0.39
N TYR A 135 -7.20 -6.60 0.92
CA TYR A 135 -6.67 -6.53 2.29
C TYR A 135 -7.74 -6.80 3.36
N PHE A 136 -9.01 -6.55 3.05
CA PHE A 136 -10.12 -6.64 4.01
C PHE A 136 -10.86 -7.97 3.99
N ILE A 137 -10.46 -8.92 3.13
CA ILE A 137 -11.08 -10.24 3.03
C ILE A 137 -10.14 -11.27 3.66
N PRO A 138 -10.42 -11.82 4.86
CA PRO A 138 -9.46 -12.57 5.66
C PRO A 138 -8.73 -13.72 4.95
N LEU A 139 -9.43 -14.50 4.13
CA LEU A 139 -8.81 -15.62 3.40
C LEU A 139 -7.98 -15.16 2.21
N LEU A 140 -8.41 -14.08 1.54
CA LEU A 140 -7.79 -13.61 0.31
C LEU A 140 -6.67 -12.59 0.58
N SER A 141 -6.72 -11.93 1.73
CA SER A 141 -5.69 -11.01 2.21
C SER A 141 -4.34 -11.70 2.39
N MET A 142 -4.29 -13.03 2.48
CA MET A 142 -3.07 -13.83 2.59
C MET A 142 -2.17 -13.80 1.33
N TRP A 143 -2.72 -13.57 0.14
CA TRP A 143 -1.91 -13.58 -1.10
C TRP A 143 -2.36 -12.61 -2.21
N LYS A 144 -3.62 -12.19 -2.25
CA LYS A 144 -4.10 -11.30 -3.32
C LYS A 144 -3.44 -9.91 -3.27
N PRO A 145 -3.25 -9.27 -2.10
CA PRO A 145 -2.60 -7.97 -2.07
C PRO A 145 -1.12 -8.02 -2.47
N TYR A 146 -0.42 -9.08 -2.09
CA TYR A 146 0.93 -9.36 -2.59
C TYR A 146 0.99 -9.43 -4.12
N GLN A 147 0.05 -10.16 -4.73
CA GLN A 147 -0.02 -10.25 -6.19
C GLN A 147 -0.32 -8.89 -6.83
N ALA A 148 -1.16 -8.06 -6.22
CA ALA A 148 -1.44 -6.70 -6.70
C ALA A 148 -0.22 -5.79 -6.58
N MET A 149 0.50 -5.81 -5.45
CA MET A 149 1.72 -5.01 -5.26
C MET A 149 2.83 -5.44 -6.24
N LYS A 150 2.98 -6.74 -6.50
CA LYS A 150 3.89 -7.26 -7.54
C LYS A 150 3.53 -6.77 -8.93
N GLU A 151 2.24 -6.77 -9.27
CA GLU A 151 1.77 -6.28 -10.55
C GLU A 151 2.04 -4.78 -10.70
N ILE A 152 1.75 -3.96 -9.68
CA ILE A 152 2.06 -2.53 -9.64
C ILE A 152 3.56 -2.29 -9.80
N TRP A 153 4.40 -3.05 -9.08
CA TRP A 153 5.86 -2.93 -9.20
C TRP A 153 6.33 -3.17 -10.64
N ARG A 154 5.92 -4.31 -11.22
CA ARG A 154 6.29 -4.72 -12.57
C ARG A 154 5.83 -3.72 -13.63
N ALA A 155 4.57 -3.27 -13.51
CA ALA A 155 3.98 -2.31 -14.43
C ALA A 155 4.59 -0.91 -14.28
N SER A 156 5.07 -0.56 -13.09
CA SER A 156 5.82 0.69 -12.90
C SER A 156 7.23 0.62 -13.49
N ALA A 157 7.88 -0.55 -13.47
CA ALA A 157 9.23 -0.73 -13.99
C ALA A 157 9.31 -0.68 -15.52
N ALA A 158 8.40 -1.38 -16.20
CA ALA A 158 8.33 -1.37 -17.66
C ALA A 158 6.87 -1.60 -18.11
N PRO A 159 6.07 -0.54 -18.30
CA PRO A 159 4.64 -0.65 -18.58
C PRO A 159 4.28 -1.52 -19.79
N ALA A 160 5.09 -1.51 -20.86
CA ALA A 160 4.82 -2.26 -22.09
C ALA A 160 5.18 -3.75 -22.01
N ASP A 161 6.16 -4.14 -21.18
CA ASP A 161 6.63 -5.53 -21.03
C ASP A 161 6.65 -5.96 -19.55
N TRP A 162 5.65 -5.50 -18.80
CA TRP A 162 5.62 -5.63 -17.35
C TRP A 162 5.57 -7.10 -16.90
N ARG A 163 4.95 -7.98 -17.68
CA ARG A 163 4.80 -9.40 -17.33
C ARG A 163 6.13 -10.12 -17.17
N ARG A 164 7.17 -9.69 -17.89
CA ARG A 164 8.53 -10.26 -17.84
C ARG A 164 9.41 -9.61 -16.77
N GLN A 165 8.96 -8.54 -16.13
CA GLN A 165 9.79 -7.81 -15.18
C GLN A 165 10.01 -8.60 -13.89
N PRO A 166 11.26 -8.67 -13.39
CA PRO A 166 11.54 -9.28 -12.10
C PRO A 166 10.96 -8.42 -10.97
N THR A 167 10.67 -9.07 -9.85
CA THR A 167 10.30 -8.40 -8.60
C THR A 167 11.46 -8.53 -7.62
N PRO A 168 11.81 -7.47 -6.87
CA PRO A 168 12.92 -7.52 -5.92
C PRO A 168 12.63 -8.50 -4.78
N MET A 169 13.68 -9.08 -4.21
CA MET A 169 13.56 -9.97 -3.04
C MET A 169 12.94 -9.28 -1.81
N LEU A 170 13.04 -7.94 -1.75
CA LEU A 170 12.35 -7.15 -0.73
C LEU A 170 10.82 -7.37 -0.74
N MET A 171 10.22 -7.67 -1.89
CA MET A 171 8.77 -7.84 -2.01
C MET A 171 8.24 -9.07 -1.25
N PRO A 172 8.74 -10.31 -1.45
CA PRO A 172 8.34 -11.45 -0.64
C PRO A 172 8.77 -11.33 0.83
N VAL A 173 9.91 -10.70 1.12
CA VAL A 173 10.36 -10.47 2.52
C VAL A 173 9.40 -9.54 3.26
N TRP A 174 9.05 -8.41 2.66
CA TRP A 174 8.05 -7.48 3.19
C TRP A 174 6.70 -8.18 3.43
N TRP A 175 6.26 -8.98 2.46
CA TRP A 175 5.00 -9.71 2.61
C TRP A 175 5.04 -10.77 3.71
N GLY A 176 6.14 -11.50 3.84
CA GLY A 176 6.33 -12.46 4.92
C GLY A 176 6.29 -11.80 6.30
N MET A 177 6.93 -10.63 6.46
CA MET A 177 6.84 -9.83 7.69
C MET A 177 5.41 -9.36 7.98
N TRP A 178 4.66 -8.95 6.95
CA TRP A 178 3.26 -8.54 7.10
C TRP A 178 2.36 -9.71 7.53
N LEU A 179 2.55 -10.91 6.97
CA LEU A 179 1.82 -12.10 7.41
C LEU A 179 2.17 -12.49 8.85
N LEU A 180 3.45 -12.36 9.23
CA LEU A 180 3.90 -12.60 10.59
C LEU A 180 3.29 -11.58 11.56
N SER A 181 3.20 -10.29 11.20
CA SER A 181 2.59 -9.28 12.05
C SER A 181 1.09 -9.54 12.26
N LEU A 182 0.37 -10.00 11.23
CA LEU A 182 -1.03 -10.44 11.38
C LEU A 182 -1.17 -11.64 12.35
N ALA A 183 -0.28 -12.62 12.25
CA ALA A 183 -0.27 -13.78 13.13
C ALA A 183 0.02 -13.38 14.59
N LEU A 184 1.02 -12.52 14.80
CA LEU A 184 1.35 -11.98 16.12
C LEU A 184 0.20 -11.17 16.70
N GLY A 185 -0.40 -10.25 15.94
CA GLY A 185 -1.54 -9.45 16.38
C GLY A 185 -2.75 -10.32 16.77
N SER A 186 -3.04 -11.37 16.00
CA SER A 186 -4.09 -12.34 16.31
C SER A 186 -3.78 -13.11 17.61
N GLY A 187 -2.52 -13.53 17.79
CA GLY A 187 -2.05 -14.19 19.00
C GLY A 187 -2.12 -13.30 20.24
N ILE A 188 -1.70 -12.04 20.14
CA ILE A 188 -1.80 -11.03 21.21
C ILE A 188 -3.26 -10.83 21.61
N MET A 189 -4.16 -10.65 20.65
CA MET A 189 -5.59 -10.52 20.90
C MET A 189 -6.17 -11.74 21.63
N GLN A 190 -5.73 -12.95 21.26
CA GLN A 190 -6.17 -14.18 21.90
C GLN A 190 -5.61 -14.32 23.32
N LEU A 191 -4.30 -14.05 23.52
CA LEU A 191 -3.64 -14.08 24.82
C LEU A 191 -4.26 -13.07 25.79
N ALA A 192 -4.49 -11.84 25.33
CA ALA A 192 -5.08 -10.78 26.13
C ALA A 192 -6.48 -11.13 26.67
N ARG A 193 -7.29 -11.88 25.88
CA ARG A 193 -8.63 -12.33 26.32
C ARG A 193 -8.58 -13.42 27.40
N HIS A 194 -7.48 -14.18 27.49
CA HIS A 194 -7.35 -15.32 28.40
C HIS A 194 -6.36 -15.06 29.54
N ALA A 195 -5.72 -13.89 29.60
CA ALA A 195 -4.73 -13.57 30.60
C ALA A 195 -5.36 -13.42 31.99
N ASN A 196 -5.07 -14.36 32.90
CA ASN A 196 -5.62 -14.39 34.26
C ASN A 196 -4.54 -14.51 35.34
N SER A 197 -3.27 -14.69 34.93
CA SER A 197 -2.13 -14.79 35.83
C SER A 197 -0.99 -13.85 35.40
N VAL A 198 -0.10 -13.52 36.33
CA VAL A 198 1.10 -12.72 36.04
C VAL A 198 1.95 -13.34 34.91
N ASN A 199 2.02 -14.67 34.85
CA ASN A 199 2.75 -15.37 33.79
C ASN A 199 2.09 -15.18 32.42
N ASP A 200 0.76 -15.12 32.34
CA ASP A 200 0.07 -14.84 31.07
C ASP A 200 0.36 -13.42 30.59
N TYR A 201 0.40 -12.44 31.50
CA TYR A 201 0.78 -11.06 31.19
C TYR A 201 2.25 -10.94 30.78
N LEU A 202 3.15 -11.73 31.38
CA LEU A 202 4.56 -11.79 30.95
C LEU A 202 4.69 -12.36 29.53
N LEU A 203 3.98 -13.45 29.23
CA LEU A 203 3.96 -14.02 27.87
C LEU A 203 3.35 -13.03 26.87
N LEU A 204 2.23 -12.39 27.21
CA LEU A 204 1.62 -11.34 26.40
C LEU A 204 2.62 -10.22 26.10
N GLY A 205 3.33 -9.72 27.13
CA GLY A 205 4.36 -8.68 26.97
C GLY A 205 5.51 -9.11 26.06
N GLN A 206 5.96 -10.37 26.15
CA GLN A 206 7.01 -10.90 25.27
C GLN A 206 6.57 -10.95 23.80
N VAL A 207 5.34 -11.41 23.54
CA VAL A 207 4.79 -11.49 22.18
C VAL A 207 4.54 -10.07 21.62
N THR A 208 4.02 -9.15 22.43
CA THR A 208 3.85 -7.75 22.04
C THR A 208 5.18 -7.07 21.71
N LEU A 209 6.21 -7.27 22.54
CA LEU A 209 7.56 -6.77 22.24
C LEU A 209 8.09 -7.30 20.91
N ALA A 210 7.94 -8.60 20.65
CA ALA A 210 8.36 -9.19 19.37
C ALA A 210 7.62 -8.58 18.18
N ALA A 211 6.33 -8.27 18.34
CA ALA A 211 5.53 -7.59 17.32
C ALA A 211 6.00 -6.15 17.08
N ASP A 212 6.22 -5.36 18.13
CA ASP A 212 6.71 -3.99 18.01
C ASP A 212 8.10 -3.92 17.35
N PHE A 213 8.98 -4.90 17.63
CA PHE A 213 10.27 -5.01 16.96
C PHE A 213 10.15 -5.37 15.47
N LEU A 214 9.18 -6.23 15.10
CA LEU A 214 8.93 -6.61 13.71
C LEU A 214 8.35 -5.45 12.89
N GLU A 215 7.59 -4.56 13.53
CA GLU A 215 6.93 -3.45 12.83
C GLU A 215 7.94 -2.48 12.21
N MET A 216 9.09 -2.26 12.86
CA MET A 216 10.13 -1.35 12.34
C MET A 216 10.70 -1.78 10.97
N PRO A 217 11.24 -3.01 10.79
CA PRO A 217 11.71 -3.44 9.48
C PRO A 217 10.57 -3.61 8.47
N LEU A 218 9.36 -3.94 8.92
CA LEU A 218 8.17 -4.00 8.06
C LEU A 218 7.83 -2.63 7.46
N ALA A 219 7.71 -1.59 8.30
CA ALA A 219 7.48 -0.22 7.88
C ALA A 219 8.61 0.30 6.98
N PHE A 220 9.87 0.02 7.34
CA PHE A 220 11.03 0.42 6.55
C PHE A 220 11.04 -0.22 5.16
N ALA A 221 10.73 -1.52 5.06
CA ALA A 221 10.60 -2.21 3.78
C ALA A 221 9.49 -1.61 2.91
N LEU A 222 8.35 -1.27 3.51
CA LEU A 222 7.25 -0.61 2.80
C LEU A 222 7.64 0.79 2.30
N ILE A 223 8.35 1.59 3.10
CA ILE A 223 8.87 2.91 2.70
C ILE A 223 9.76 2.77 1.44
N ILE A 224 10.65 1.77 1.42
CA ILE A 224 11.51 1.52 0.25
C ILE A 224 10.67 1.16 -0.98
N LEU A 225 9.69 0.27 -0.84
CA LEU A 225 8.81 -0.14 -1.95
C LEU A 225 8.02 1.06 -2.51
N VAL A 226 7.39 1.85 -1.63
CA VAL A 226 6.62 3.04 -1.99
C VAL A 226 7.48 4.05 -2.74
N ARG A 227 8.67 4.36 -2.23
CA ARG A 227 9.60 5.32 -2.86
C ARG A 227 10.10 4.83 -4.22
N ARG A 228 10.45 3.56 -4.33
CA ARG A 228 10.95 2.97 -5.60
C ARG A 228 9.86 2.92 -6.66
N ILE A 229 8.65 2.50 -6.30
CA ILE A 229 7.51 2.49 -7.22
C ILE A 229 7.21 3.92 -7.70
N HIS A 230 7.16 4.89 -6.79
CA HIS A 230 6.94 6.28 -7.14
C HIS A 230 8.03 6.82 -8.09
N ALA A 231 9.31 6.53 -7.81
CA ALA A 231 10.42 6.94 -8.68
C ALA A 231 10.32 6.33 -10.08
N MET A 232 10.01 5.03 -10.19
CA MET A 232 9.85 4.36 -11.49
C MET A 232 8.73 4.98 -12.32
N GLN A 233 7.59 5.29 -11.69
CA GLN A 233 6.44 5.91 -12.38
C GLN A 233 6.78 7.32 -12.90
N HIS A 234 7.56 8.11 -12.14
CA HIS A 234 7.99 9.44 -12.59
C HIS A 234 9.05 9.39 -13.70
N SER A 235 10.00 8.44 -13.64
CA SER A 235 10.99 8.25 -14.71
C SER A 235 10.36 7.77 -16.01
N GLY A 236 9.31 6.93 -15.95
CA GLY A 236 8.60 6.45 -17.13
C GLY A 236 7.89 7.56 -17.93
N VAL A 237 7.52 8.67 -17.29
CA VAL A 237 6.98 9.85 -17.99
C VAL A 237 8.06 10.55 -18.81
N ALA A 238 9.27 10.63 -18.28
CA ALA A 238 10.39 11.27 -18.97
C ALA A 238 10.78 10.52 -20.27
N SER A 239 10.63 9.20 -20.30
CA SER A 239 10.87 8.40 -21.51
C SER A 239 9.73 8.50 -22.53
N ILE A 240 8.47 8.59 -22.11
CA ILE A 240 7.32 8.79 -23.00
C ILE A 240 7.36 10.17 -23.67
N GLY A 241 7.90 11.20 -23.00
CA GLY A 241 8.07 12.55 -23.54
C GLY A 241 9.17 12.69 -24.61
N GLN A 242 9.92 11.63 -24.92
CA GLN A 242 11.01 11.62 -25.91
C GLN A 242 10.83 10.54 -27.01
N PRO A 243 9.70 10.45 -27.76
CA PRO A 243 9.50 9.35 -28.72
C PRO A 243 10.47 9.35 -29.93
N TRP A 244 11.21 10.44 -30.17
CA TRP A 244 11.87 10.71 -31.47
C TRP A 244 13.41 10.72 -31.43
N ALA A 245 14.04 10.54 -30.26
CA ALA A 245 15.50 10.61 -30.15
C ALA A 245 16.24 9.37 -30.68
N ALA A 246 15.55 8.23 -30.84
CA ALA A 246 16.17 6.96 -31.24
C ALA A 246 16.38 6.78 -32.76
N ASN A 247 15.85 7.68 -33.60
CA ASN A 247 15.85 7.50 -35.07
C ASN A 247 16.76 8.48 -35.84
N ARG A 248 17.73 9.12 -35.17
CA ARG A 248 18.68 10.08 -35.81
C ARG A 248 20.09 9.55 -36.04
N THR A 249 20.30 8.25 -35.90
CA THR A 249 21.57 7.60 -36.26
C THR A 249 21.29 6.38 -37.12
N ALA A 250 20.87 6.62 -38.36
CA ALA A 250 20.93 5.68 -39.47
C ALA A 250 21.39 6.45 -40.71
#